data_AF-A0A7V4XCQ7-F1
#
_entry.id   AF-A0A7V4XCQ7-F1
#
_cell.length_a   1.000
_cell.length_b   1.000
_cell.length_c   1.000
_cell.angle_alpha   90.00
_cell.angle_beta   90.00
_cell.angle_gamma   90.00
#
_symmetry.space_group_name_H-M   'P 1'
#
loop_
_entity.id
_entity.type
_entity.pdbx_description
1 polymer ?
#
loop_
_entity_poly.entity_id
_entity_poly.type
_entity_poly.pdbx_seq_one_letter_code
_entity_poly.pdbx_strand_id
1 'polypeptide(L)'
;MKLDDFRKLVKSEFGDGLKHATPANVRDFLDRIENEVLPDKVSNRIVINEPCNSYEEVIKDFFAQILELPPDEAVVALWALALDLAFATIESQYAERFASLFKEVE
;
A
#
# COMPACT_ATOMS: atom_id res chain seq x y z
N MET A 1 11.10 -8.15 5.15
CA MET A 1 10.23 -9.29 5.56
C MET A 1 10.44 -10.45 4.59
N LYS A 2 10.42 -11.72 5.05
CA LYS A 2 10.54 -12.88 4.15
C LYS A 2 9.23 -13.17 3.42
N LEU A 3 9.32 -13.62 2.16
CA LEU A 3 8.16 -13.84 1.29
C LEU A 3 7.16 -14.87 1.84
N ASP A 4 7.63 -15.94 2.48
CA ASP A 4 6.73 -16.96 3.04
C ASP A 4 5.93 -16.47 4.24
N ASP A 5 6.54 -15.61 5.07
CA ASP A 5 5.85 -14.99 6.22
C ASP A 5 4.82 -13.99 5.72
N PHE A 6 5.17 -13.20 4.70
CA PHE A 6 4.22 -12.32 4.02
C PHE A 6 3.03 -13.08 3.43
N ARG A 7 3.28 -14.21 2.74
CA ARG A 7 2.21 -15.03 2.17
C ARG A 7 1.25 -15.54 3.24
N LYS A 8 1.76 -15.97 4.39
CA LYS A 8 0.92 -16.40 5.52
C LYS A 8 0.09 -15.24 6.06
N LEU A 9 0.70 -14.07 6.20
CA LEU A 9 0.05 -12.86 6.67
C LEU A 9 -1.10 -12.42 5.76
N VAL A 10 -0.86 -12.38 4.44
CA VAL A 10 -1.88 -12.07 3.43
C VAL A 10 -3.06 -13.05 3.51
N LYS A 11 -2.77 -14.35 3.67
CA LYS A 11 -3.82 -15.38 3.79
C LYS A 11 -4.59 -15.27 5.10
N SER A 12 -3.94 -14.95 6.22
CA SER A 12 -4.64 -14.79 7.50
C SER A 12 -5.53 -13.55 7.49
N GLU A 13 -5.13 -12.49 6.80
CA GLU A 13 -5.89 -11.24 6.76
C GLU A 13 -7.07 -11.32 5.79
N PHE A 14 -6.83 -11.78 4.56
CA PHE A 14 -7.82 -11.68 3.47
C PHE A 14 -8.46 -13.01 3.06
N GLY A 15 -8.02 -14.11 3.66
CA GLY A 15 -8.45 -15.46 3.29
C GLY A 15 -7.91 -15.93 1.94
N ASP A 16 -8.27 -17.16 1.57
CA ASP A 16 -7.82 -17.76 0.31
C ASP A 16 -8.33 -16.98 -0.90
N GLY A 17 -7.41 -16.54 -1.76
CA GLY A 17 -7.73 -15.78 -2.96
C GLY A 17 -8.26 -14.37 -2.68
N LEU A 18 -7.89 -13.78 -1.54
CA LEU A 18 -8.29 -12.41 -1.15
C LEU A 18 -9.81 -12.22 -1.02
N LYS A 19 -10.57 -13.28 -0.73
CA LYS A 19 -12.05 -13.25 -0.66
C LYS A 19 -12.62 -12.23 0.33
N HIS A 20 -11.85 -11.84 1.33
CA HIS A 20 -12.24 -10.88 2.36
C HIS A 20 -11.56 -9.52 2.18
N ALA A 21 -10.82 -9.29 1.08
CA ALA A 21 -10.20 -8.01 0.81
C ALA A 21 -11.26 -6.97 0.43
N THR A 22 -11.21 -5.82 1.10
CA THR A 22 -12.05 -4.65 0.91
C THR A 22 -11.16 -3.41 0.89
N PRO A 23 -11.56 -2.29 0.26
CA PRO A 23 -10.75 -1.07 0.27
C PRO A 23 -10.32 -0.64 1.69
N ALA A 24 -11.25 -0.72 2.66
CA ALA A 24 -10.98 -0.35 4.05
C ALA A 24 -9.90 -1.24 4.71
N ASN A 25 -10.09 -2.56 4.72
CA ASN A 25 -9.12 -3.44 5.41
C ASN A 25 -7.79 -3.59 4.66
N VAL A 26 -7.77 -3.34 3.35
CA VAL A 26 -6.52 -3.27 2.57
C VAL A 26 -5.69 -2.06 3.01
N ARG A 27 -6.33 -0.89 3.21
CA ARG A 27 -5.64 0.29 3.76
C ARG A 27 -5.04 0.00 5.13
N ASP A 28 -5.84 -0.52 6.05
CA ASP A 28 -5.39 -0.86 7.41
C ASP A 28 -4.27 -1.92 7.43
N PHE A 29 -4.26 -2.83 6.47
CA PHE A 29 -3.21 -3.83 6.31
C PHE A 29 -1.91 -3.21 5.80
N LEU A 30 -1.96 -2.35 4.79
CA LEU A 30 -0.78 -1.69 4.22
C LEU A 30 -0.15 -0.75 5.24
N ASP A 31 -0.95 0.03 5.97
CA ASP A 31 -0.46 0.92 7.03
C ASP A 31 0.26 0.11 8.14
N ARG A 32 -0.21 -1.10 8.48
CA ARG A 32 0.49 -1.99 9.42
C ARG A 32 1.83 -2.48 8.88
N ILE A 33 1.88 -2.89 7.62
CA ILE A 33 3.12 -3.36 7.00
C ILE A 33 4.16 -2.25 6.93
N GLU A 34 3.76 -1.04 6.57
CA GLU A 34 4.66 0.10 6.52
C GLU A 34 5.25 0.40 7.91
N ASN A 35 4.43 0.34 8.96
CA ASN A 35 4.86 0.54 10.35
C ASN A 35 5.73 -0.60 10.91
N GLU A 36 5.56 -1.84 10.46
CA GLU A 36 6.42 -2.97 10.87
C GLU A 36 7.78 -2.96 10.17
N VAL A 37 7.88 -2.28 9.02
CA VAL A 37 9.13 -2.14 8.24
C VAL A 37 9.89 -0.86 8.62
N LEU A 38 9.20 0.18 9.07
CA LEU A 38 9.82 1.40 9.57
C LEU A 38 10.45 1.17 10.97
N PRO A 39 11.73 1.54 11.18
CA PRO A 39 12.37 1.38 12.48
C PRO A 39 11.69 2.22 13.57
N ASP A 40 11.76 1.69 14.80
CA ASP A 40 11.11 2.18 16.02
C ASP A 40 11.06 3.71 16.21
N LYS A 41 9.95 4.13 16.84
CA LYS A 41 9.62 5.47 17.36
C LYS A 41 10.82 6.40 17.50
N VAL A 42 10.83 7.42 16.66
CA VAL A 42 11.77 8.55 16.69
C VAL A 42 11.73 9.20 18.09
N SER A 43 12.71 8.88 18.94
CA SER A 43 12.88 9.49 20.27
C SER A 43 13.69 10.81 20.22
N ASN A 44 14.13 11.20 19.03
CA ASN A 44 15.02 12.33 18.78
C ASN A 44 14.37 13.37 17.83
N ARG A 45 15.10 14.45 17.56
CA ARG A 45 14.71 15.50 16.61
C ARG A 45 14.28 14.91 15.26
N ILE A 46 13.03 15.18 14.87
CA ILE A 46 12.50 14.87 13.55
C ILE A 46 13.12 15.84 12.54
N VAL A 47 13.80 15.30 11.53
CA VAL A 47 14.25 16.06 10.36
C VAL A 47 13.42 15.57 9.19
N ILE A 48 12.58 16.44 8.65
CA ILE A 48 11.85 16.18 7.40
C ILE A 48 12.84 16.43 6.27
N ASN A 49 13.44 15.35 5.77
CA ASN A 49 14.30 15.36 4.61
C ASN A 49 13.53 14.70 3.46
N GLU A 50 12.86 15.51 2.66
CA GLU A 50 12.11 15.07 1.47
C GLU A 50 13.00 15.27 0.24
N PRO A 51 13.77 14.26 -0.20
CA PRO A 51 14.70 14.41 -1.32
C PRO A 51 13.98 14.55 -2.67
N CYS A 52 12.69 14.18 -2.74
CA CYS A 52 11.87 14.25 -3.94
C CYS A 52 10.97 15.49 -3.88
N ASN A 53 10.89 16.24 -4.99
CA ASN A 53 10.08 17.45 -5.11
C ASN A 53 8.72 17.19 -5.80
N SER A 54 8.48 15.95 -6.23
CA SER A 54 7.21 15.53 -6.83
C SER A 54 6.89 14.08 -6.55
N TYR A 55 5.61 13.74 -6.62
CA TYR A 55 5.15 12.36 -6.53
C TYR A 55 5.77 11.47 -7.62
N GLU A 56 5.95 12.00 -8.83
CA GLU A 56 6.61 11.27 -9.92
C GLU A 56 8.05 10.89 -9.56
N GLU A 57 8.80 11.81 -8.92
CA GLU A 57 10.15 11.53 -8.41
C GLU A 57 10.14 10.46 -7.32
N VAL A 58 9.17 10.51 -6.39
CA VAL A 58 9.00 9.48 -5.35
C VAL A 58 8.78 8.10 -5.97
N ILE A 59 7.91 8.00 -6.97
CA ILE A 59 7.62 6.73 -7.65
C ILE A 59 8.85 6.22 -8.42
N LYS A 60 9.60 7.10 -9.10
CA LYS A 60 10.85 6.73 -9.78
C LYS A 60 11.90 6.22 -8.79
N ASP A 61 12.08 6.94 -7.69
CA ASP A 61 13.04 6.58 -6.65
C ASP A 61 12.66 5.24 -5.99
N PHE A 62 11.38 5.03 -5.70
CA PHE A 62 10.87 3.74 -5.23
C PHE A 62 11.26 2.60 -6.19
N PHE A 63 10.94 2.70 -7.49
CA PHE A 63 11.26 1.64 -8.44
C PHE A 63 12.76 1.42 -8.60
N ALA A 64 13.57 2.48 -8.54
CA ALA A 64 15.02 2.36 -8.56
C ALA A 64 15.53 1.58 -7.33
N GLN A 65 15.04 1.90 -6.13
CA GLN A 65 15.43 1.23 -4.89
C GLN A 65 14.98 -0.25 -4.85
N ILE A 66 13.79 -0.56 -5.38
CA ILE A 66 13.30 -1.95 -5.43
C ILE A 66 14.23 -2.87 -6.22
N LEU A 67 14.88 -2.37 -7.29
CA LEU A 67 15.79 -3.18 -8.09
C LEU A 67 17.07 -3.57 -7.35
N GLU A 68 17.42 -2.84 -6.29
CA GLU A 68 18.60 -3.11 -5.46
C GLU A 68 18.28 -4.07 -4.30
N LEU A 69 17.01 -4.40 -4.07
CA LEU A 69 16.60 -5.31 -2.99
C LEU A 69 16.78 -6.79 -3.38
N PRO A 70 16.93 -7.69 -2.37
CA PRO A 70 16.80 -9.13 -2.61
C PRO A 70 15.45 -9.45 -3.27
N PRO A 71 15.39 -10.43 -4.20
CA PRO A 71 14.18 -10.72 -4.96
C PRO A 71 12.93 -10.96 -4.10
N ASP A 72 13.07 -11.66 -2.98
CA ASP A 72 11.96 -11.94 -2.06
C ASP A 72 11.40 -10.66 -1.43
N GLU A 73 12.26 -9.69 -1.10
CA GLU A 73 11.86 -8.40 -0.50
C GLU A 73 11.26 -7.47 -1.55
N ALA A 74 11.86 -7.42 -2.74
CA ALA A 74 11.35 -6.68 -3.89
C ALA A 74 9.93 -7.12 -4.26
N VAL A 75 9.67 -8.44 -4.31
CA VAL A 75 8.35 -8.99 -4.62
C VAL A 75 7.29 -8.56 -3.60
N VAL A 76 7.63 -8.56 -2.30
CA VAL A 76 6.71 -8.11 -1.25
C VAL A 76 6.32 -6.65 -1.45
N ALA A 77 7.31 -5.78 -1.66
CA ALA A 77 7.07 -4.35 -1.81
C ALA A 77 6.29 -4.02 -3.10
N LEU A 78 6.64 -4.66 -4.22
CA LEU A 78 5.90 -4.51 -5.48
C LEU A 78 4.46 -5.02 -5.37
N TRP A 79 4.25 -6.15 -4.67
CA TRP A 79 2.92 -6.69 -4.47
C TRP A 79 2.07 -5.75 -3.60
N ALA A 80 2.63 -5.17 -2.54
CA ALA A 80 1.94 -4.23 -1.67
C ALA A 80 1.52 -2.95 -2.44
N LEU A 81 2.44 -2.38 -3.24
CA LEU A 81 2.12 -1.24 -4.10
C LEU A 81 1.02 -1.59 -5.12
N ALA A 82 1.10 -2.75 -5.77
CA ALA A 82 0.09 -3.19 -6.72
C ALA A 82 -1.29 -3.34 -6.06
N LEU A 83 -1.33 -3.85 -4.83
CA LEU A 83 -2.56 -3.98 -4.05
C LEU A 83 -3.17 -2.61 -3.73
N ASP A 84 -2.35 -1.67 -3.26
CA ASP A 84 -2.78 -0.30 -2.94
C ASP A 84 -3.41 0.39 -4.16
N LEU A 85 -2.70 0.41 -5.28
CA LEU A 85 -3.17 1.03 -6.52
C LEU A 85 -4.46 0.41 -7.04
N ALA A 86 -4.58 -0.93 -6.97
CA ALA A 86 -5.78 -1.63 -7.41
C ALA A 86 -7.01 -1.27 -6.56
N PHE A 87 -6.87 -1.26 -5.23
CA PHE A 87 -7.98 -0.99 -4.32
C PHE A 87 -8.34 0.50 -4.26
N ALA A 88 -7.37 1.41 -4.39
CA ALA A 88 -7.64 2.84 -4.56
C ALA A 88 -8.45 3.12 -5.84
N THR A 89 -8.15 2.40 -6.93
CA THR A 89 -8.92 2.51 -8.18
C THR A 89 -10.36 2.01 -8.00
N ILE A 90 -10.54 0.88 -7.31
CA ILE A 90 -11.86 0.33 -7.00
C ILE A 90 -12.68 1.32 -6.16
N GLU A 91 -12.08 1.93 -5.15
CA GLU A 91 -12.72 2.94 -4.31
C GLU A 91 -13.14 4.17 -5.12
N SER A 92 -12.28 4.68 -6.00
CA SER A 92 -12.62 5.78 -6.91
C SER A 92 -13.82 5.45 -7.79
N GLN A 93 -13.89 4.24 -8.34
CA GLN A 93 -15.04 3.81 -9.16
C GLN A 93 -16.34 3.72 -8.35
N TYR A 94 -16.26 3.29 -7.09
CA TYR A 94 -17.43 3.32 -6.21
C TYR A 94 -17.87 4.75 -5.90
N ALA A 95 -16.93 5.65 -5.60
CA ALA A 95 -17.22 7.05 -5.32
C ALA A 95 -17.93 7.74 -6.51
N GLU A 96 -17.46 7.50 -7.73
CA GLU A 96 -18.11 8.03 -8.95
C GLU A 96 -19.55 7.51 -9.11
N ARG A 97 -19.76 6.20 -8.89
CA ARG A 97 -21.10 5.60 -8.96
C ARG A 97 -22.02 6.17 -7.89
N PHE A 98 -21.55 6.30 -6.65
CA PHE A 98 -22.35 6.92 -5.59
C PHE A 98 -22.68 8.38 -5.90
N ALA A 99 -21.71 9.15 -6.40
CA ALA A 99 -21.94 10.54 -6.79
C ALA A 99 -23.04 10.67 -7.87
N SER A 100 -23.13 9.72 -8.82
CA SER A 100 -24.23 9.71 -9.79
C SER A 100 -25.62 9.45 -9.19
N LEU A 101 -25.71 8.68 -8.10
CA LEU A 101 -26.99 8.39 -7.43
C LEU A 101 -27.53 9.58 -6.63
N PHE A 102 -26.64 10.47 -6.16
CA PHE A 102 -27.04 11.67 -5.41
C PHE A 102 -27.25 12.91 -6.29
N LYS A 103 -26.81 12.88 -7.55
CA LYS A 103 -27.05 13.97 -8.52
C LYS A 103 -28.50 14.05 -9.03
N GLU A 104 -29.32 13.02 -8.83
CA GLU A 104 -30.74 13.04 -9.21
C GLU A 104 -31.66 13.68 -8.15
N VAL A 105 -31.10 14.16 -7.02
CA VAL A 105 -31.87 14.69 -5.87
C VAL A 105 -31.88 16.23 -5.81
N GLU A 106 -31.30 16.92 -6.80
CA GLU A 106 -31.38 18.40 -6.95
C GLU A 106 -32.33 18.84 -8.08
#